data_AF-A0A1H0JK70-F1
#
_entry.id   AF-A0A1H0JK70-F1
#
_cell.length_a   1.000
_cell.length_b   1.000
_cell.length_c   1.000
_cell.angle_alpha   90.00
_cell.angle_beta   90.00
_cell.angle_gamma   90.00
#
_symmetry.space_group_name_H-M   'P 1'
#
loop_
_entity.id
_entity.type
_entity.pdbx_description
1 polymer ?
#
loop_
_entity_poly.entity_id
_entity_poly.type
_entity_poly.pdbx_seq_one_letter_code
_entity_poly.pdbx_strand_id
1 'polypeptide(L)' 'MAEVKNESRAGGKRREWLAFLFVTAVVVPLLTIAVVGGYGFVVWMLQVFVLGPPGHGG' A
#
# COMPACT_ATOMS: atom_id res chain seq x y z
N MET A 1 31.54 -28.85 20.80
CA MET A 1 31.05 -28.89 19.41
C MET A 1 29.95 -27.85 19.27
N ALA A 2 30.22 -26.74 18.58
CA ALA A 2 29.19 -25.82 18.11
C ALA A 2 29.73 -25.16 16.83
N GLU A 3 29.25 -25.63 15.69
CA GLU A 3 29.44 -24.98 14.41
C GLU A 3 28.63 -23.68 14.43
N VAL A 4 29.31 -22.55 14.67
CA VAL A 4 28.70 -21.23 14.51
C VAL A 4 28.48 -21.05 13.01
N LYS A 5 27.25 -21.34 12.57
CA LYS A 5 26.77 -21.07 11.22
C LYS A 5 26.92 -19.58 10.95
N ASN A 6 28.02 -19.22 10.29
CA ASN A 6 28.27 -17.88 9.80
C ASN A 6 27.36 -17.65 8.59
N GLU A 7 26.12 -17.26 8.87
CA GLU A 7 25.18 -16.76 7.88
C GLU A 7 25.84 -15.58 7.16
N SER A 8 26.22 -15.80 5.91
CA SER A 8 26.97 -14.89 5.06
C SER A 8 26.44 -13.45 5.17
N ARG A 9 27.25 -12.59 5.81
CA ARG A 9 27.04 -11.13 5.93
C ARG A 9 27.18 -10.39 4.59
N ALA A 10 27.31 -11.10 3.46
CA ALA A 10 27.45 -10.52 2.12
C ALA A 10 26.14 -9.99 1.51
N GLY A 11 24.98 -10.26 2.14
CA GLY A 11 23.66 -9.95 1.58
C GLY A 11 23.00 -8.63 2.03
N GLY A 12 23.65 -7.79 2.85
CA GLY A 12 23.02 -6.61 3.46
C GLY A 12 22.56 -5.56 2.45
N LYS A 13 23.49 -5.01 1.66
CA LYS A 13 23.25 -3.89 0.74
C LYS A 13 22.21 -4.19 -0.33
N ARG A 14 22.20 -5.41 -0.89
CA ARG A 14 21.23 -5.83 -1.91
C ARG A 14 19.83 -6.02 -1.32
N ARG A 15 19.72 -6.52 -0.08
CA ARG A 15 18.44 -6.66 0.62
C ARG A 15 17.83 -5.30 0.96
N GLU A 16 18.64 -4.34 1.38
CA GLU A 16 18.18 -2.97 1.64
C GLU A 16 17.59 -2.34 0.37
N TRP A 17 18.31 -2.40 -0.75
CA TRP A 17 17.81 -1.91 -2.05
C TRP A 17 16.52 -2.61 -2.50
N LEU A 18 16.40 -3.92 -2.32
CA LEU A 18 15.18 -4.65 -2.64
C LEU A 18 14.01 -4.25 -1.72
N ALA A 19 14.27 -4.01 -0.44
CA ALA A 19 13.25 -3.52 0.49
C ALA A 19 12.76 -2.11 0.10
N PHE A 20 13.67 -1.21 -0.30
CA PHE A 20 13.32 0.11 -0.82
C PHE A 20 12.46 0.01 -2.09
N LEU A 21 12.88 -0.79 -3.06
CA LEU A 21 12.12 -1.01 -4.30
C LEU A 21 10.75 -1.64 -4.02
N PHE A 22 10.66 -2.59 -3.09
CA PHE A 22 9.40 -3.20 -2.71
C PHE A 22 8.43 -2.19 -2.10
N VAL A 23 8.90 -1.33 -1.19
CA VAL A 23 8.05 -0.29 -0.60
C VAL A 23 7.56 0.69 -1.67
N THR A 24 8.43 1.20 -2.53
CA THR A 24 8.03 2.18 -3.54
C THR A 24 7.18 1.57 -4.65
N ALA A 25 7.48 0.35 -5.10
CA ALA A 25 6.77 -0.28 -6.22
C ALA A 25 5.49 -1.02 -5.80
N VAL A 26 5.34 -1.39 -4.52
CA VAL A 26 4.18 -2.15 -4.02
C VAL A 26 3.43 -1.37 -2.94
N VAL A 27 4.11 -0.99 -1.85
CA VAL A 27 3.43 -0.38 -0.70
C VAL A 27 2.84 0.97 -1.07
N VAL A 28 3.59 1.86 -1.71
CA VAL A 28 3.11 3.19 -2.12
C VAL A 28 1.89 3.09 -3.06
N PRO A 29 1.93 2.34 -4.19
CA PRO A 29 0.75 2.24 -5.05
C PRO A 29 -0.43 1.54 -4.37
N LEU A 30 -0.19 0.55 -3.52
CA LEU A 30 -1.26 -0.09 -2.75
C LEU A 30 -1.94 0.90 -1.79
N LEU A 31 -1.15 1.72 -1.10
CA LEU A 31 -1.66 2.81 -0.26
C LEU A 31 -2.44 3.83 -1.08
N THR A 32 -1.97 4.20 -2.27
CA THR A 32 -2.70 5.10 -3.18
C THR A 32 -4.07 4.55 -3.52
N ILE A 33 -4.18 3.29 -3.90
CA ILE A 33 -5.46 2.65 -4.23
C ILE A 33 -6.37 2.58 -3.00
N ALA A 34 -5.81 2.23 -1.83
CA ALA A 34 -6.59 2.15 -0.60
C ALA A 34 -7.16 3.52 -0.19
N VAL A 35 -6.37 4.59 -0.30
CA VAL A 35 -6.81 5.95 0.04
C VAL A 35 -7.80 6.47 -0.98
N VAL A 36 -7.49 6.42 -2.28
CA VAL A 36 -8.37 6.97 -3.33
C VAL A 36 -9.64 6.15 -3.46
N GLY A 37 -9.52 4.82 -3.49
CA GLY A 37 -10.65 3.90 -3.54
C GLY A 37 -11.50 3.96 -2.27
N GLY A 38 -10.86 3.99 -1.09
CA GLY A 38 -11.55 4.14 0.19
C GLY A 38 -12.29 5.47 0.29
N TYR A 39 -11.64 6.58 -0.10
CA TYR A 39 -12.26 7.90 -0.11
C TYR A 39 -13.44 7.97 -1.11
N GLY A 40 -13.25 7.49 -2.33
CA GLY A 40 -14.33 7.41 -3.33
C GLY A 40 -15.49 6.54 -2.87
N PHE A 41 -15.20 5.41 -2.21
CA PHE A 41 -16.21 4.53 -1.63
C PHE A 41 -16.98 5.20 -0.48
N VAL A 42 -16.29 5.92 0.41
CA VAL A 42 -16.94 6.68 1.49
C VAL A 42 -17.85 7.75 0.91
N VAL A 43 -17.38 8.52 -0.06
CA VAL A 43 -18.20 9.53 -0.75
C VAL A 43 -19.40 8.88 -1.42
N TRP A 44 -19.20 7.76 -2.11
CA TRP A 44 -20.30 7.00 -2.73
C TRP A 44 -21.32 6.50 -1.69
N MET A 45 -20.87 6.00 -0.54
CA MET A 45 -21.78 5.59 0.53
C MET A 45 -22.54 6.76 1.13
N LEU A 46 -21.87 7.90 1.35
CA LEU A 46 -22.52 9.12 1.79
C LEU A 46 -23.57 9.60 0.76
N GLN A 47 -23.31 9.44 -0.54
CA GLN A 47 -24.29 9.69 -1.60
C GLN A 47 -25.50 8.76 -1.50
N VAL A 48 -25.28 7.46 -1.37
CA VAL A 48 -26.37 6.46 -1.28
C VAL A 48 -27.25 6.67 -0.04
N PHE A 49 -26.67 7.01 1.12
CA PHE A 49 -27.41 7.03 2.39
C PHE A 49 -27.90 8.40 2.86
N VAL A 50 -27.21 9.49 2.50
CA VAL A 50 -27.46 10.81 3.09
C VAL A 50 -27.72 11.88 2.03
N LEU A 51 -26.91 11.92 0.97
CA LEU A 51 -26.86 13.06 0.04
C LEU A 51 -27.73 12.86 -1.22
N GLY A 52 -28.31 11.68 -1.41
CA GLY A 52 -29.07 11.32 -2.62
C GLY A 52 -28.17 10.93 -3.80
N PRO A 53 -28.73 10.27 -4.84
CA PRO A 53 -27.97 9.69 -5.93
C PRO A 53 -27.00 10.69 -6.60
N PRO A 54 -25.76 10.30 -6.90
CA PRO A 54 -24.83 11.16 -7.61
C PRO A 54 -25.28 11.32 -9.07
N GLY A 55 -25.80 12.49 -9.45
CA GLY A 55 -26.12 12.76 -10.86
C GLY A 55 -27.09 13.89 -11.18
N HIS A 56 -27.86 14.39 -10.22
CA HIS A 56 -28.70 15.57 -10.44
C HIS A 56 -27.99 16.84 -9.95
N GLY A 57 -27.02 17.28 -10.75
CA GLY A 57 -26.88 18.72 -10.99
C GLY A 57 -28.14 19.21 -11.70
N GLY A 58 -28.46 20.50 -11.57
CA GLY A 58 -29.71 21.09 -12.09
C GLY A 58 -30.02 20.81 -13.56
#